data_AF-A0A956IQ33-F1
#
_entry.id   AF-A0A956IQ33-F1
#
_cell.length_a   1.000
_cell.length_b   1.000
_cell.length_c   1.000
_cell.angle_alpha   90.00
_cell.angle_beta   90.00
_cell.angle_gamma   90.00
#
_symmetry.space_group_name_H-M   'P 1'
#
loop_
_entity.id
_entity.type
_entity.pdbx_description
1 polymer ?
#
loop_
_entity_poly.entity_id
_entity_poly.type
_entity_poly.pdbx_seq_one_letter_code
_entity_poly.pdbx_strand_id
1 'polypeptide(L)'
;MDQVTKGQCYGPNPLRDAAPSVIPPVPVSNPTESVQCKPLEVSVGDKGIERAIKHLKRKMAGEGILRELKRRRHYMKPSVKRRKKMSEAARRRRKREKIIPGV
;
A
#
# COMPACT_ATOMS: atom_id res chain seq x y z
N MET A 1 50.75 41.98 9.06
CA MET A 1 49.64 41.96 10.05
C MET A 1 48.45 41.37 9.32
N ASP A 2 48.46 40.05 9.19
CA ASP A 2 47.55 39.32 8.31
C ASP A 2 46.22 39.03 9.01
N GLN A 3 45.17 39.61 8.43
CA GLN A 3 43.99 38.91 7.89
C GLN A 3 43.24 37.89 8.79
N VAL A 4 41.98 38.24 9.04
CA VAL A 4 40.80 37.38 8.83
C VAL A 4 40.40 36.40 9.96
N THR A 5 39.10 36.46 10.24
CA THR A 5 38.26 35.74 11.20
C THR A 5 38.55 34.24 11.31
N LYS A 6 38.61 33.75 12.56
CA LYS A 6 38.55 32.34 12.93
C LYS A 6 37.27 31.68 12.38
N GLY A 7 37.36 31.11 11.19
CA GLY A 7 36.41 30.11 10.71
C GLY A 7 36.49 28.89 11.61
N GLN A 8 35.35 28.45 12.15
CA GLN A 8 35.25 27.12 12.74
C GLN A 8 35.50 26.10 11.64
N CYS A 9 36.62 25.41 11.73
CA CYS A 9 36.96 24.28 10.88
C CYS A 9 35.96 23.15 11.18
N TYR A 10 34.92 22.99 10.37
CA TYR A 10 34.25 21.70 10.29
C TYR A 10 35.27 20.74 9.66
N GLY A 11 35.93 19.95 10.50
CA GLY A 11 36.79 18.85 10.06
C GLY A 11 36.03 17.91 9.11
N PRO A 12 36.74 17.15 8.26
CA PRO A 12 36.10 16.19 7.37
C PRO A 12 35.39 15.15 8.23
N ASN A 13 34.05 15.17 8.23
CA ASN A 13 33.22 14.16 8.89
C ASN A 13 33.55 12.78 8.27
N PRO A 14 34.18 11.84 9.01
CA PRO A 14 34.63 10.55 8.46
C PRO A 14 33.50 9.51 8.35
N LEU A 15 32.25 9.96 8.34
CA LEU A 15 31.03 9.13 8.24
C LEU A 15 30.32 9.30 6.89
N ARG A 16 31.01 9.87 5.87
CA ARG A 16 30.45 10.09 4.53
C ARG A 16 30.84 9.04 3.48
N ASP A 17 31.68 8.07 3.85
CA ASP A 17 32.07 6.95 2.96
C ASP A 17 31.33 5.65 3.25
N ALA A 18 30.30 5.66 4.09
CA ALA A 18 29.31 4.59 4.06
C ALA A 18 28.62 4.68 2.69
N ALA A 19 28.95 3.71 1.82
CA ALA A 19 28.49 3.53 0.45
C ALA A 19 27.17 4.25 0.16
N PRO A 20 27.00 4.92 -1.01
CA PRO A 20 25.70 5.47 -1.38
C PRO A 20 24.74 4.32 -1.19
N SER A 21 23.82 4.46 -0.23
CA SER A 21 22.86 3.41 0.10
C SER A 21 22.17 3.17 -1.23
N VAL A 22 22.59 2.12 -1.93
CA VAL A 22 21.96 1.69 -3.16
C VAL A 22 20.59 1.41 -2.65
N ILE A 23 19.68 2.35 -2.89
CA ILE A 23 18.28 2.19 -2.55
C ILE A 23 17.98 0.88 -3.26
N PRO A 24 17.79 -0.23 -2.52
CA PRO A 24 17.66 -1.53 -3.16
C PRO A 24 16.55 -1.32 -4.18
N PRO A 25 16.76 -1.69 -5.46
CA PRO A 25 15.83 -1.37 -6.52
C PRO A 25 14.47 -1.78 -6.01
N VAL A 26 13.66 -0.77 -5.70
CA VAL A 26 12.33 -0.99 -5.15
C VAL A 26 11.68 -1.89 -6.18
N PRO A 27 11.22 -3.11 -5.81
CA PRO A 27 10.69 -4.03 -6.80
C PRO A 27 9.57 -3.27 -7.50
N VAL A 28 9.85 -2.89 -8.75
CA VAL A 28 8.90 -2.24 -9.63
C VAL A 28 7.98 -3.38 -10.01
N SER A 29 7.06 -3.69 -9.10
CA SER A 29 5.91 -4.54 -9.39
C SER A 29 5.25 -3.92 -10.60
N ASN A 30 5.35 -4.64 -11.71
CA ASN A 30 4.94 -4.19 -13.03
C ASN A 30 3.56 -3.53 -12.93
N PRO A 31 3.38 -2.29 -13.41
CA PRO A 31 2.08 -1.61 -13.36
C PRO A 31 0.99 -2.32 -14.21
N THR A 32 1.39 -3.30 -15.01
CA THR A 32 0.55 -4.17 -15.83
C THR A 32 0.20 -5.50 -15.19
N GLU A 33 0.57 -5.75 -13.93
CA GLU A 33 0.05 -6.93 -13.22
C GLU A 33 -1.44 -6.69 -12.95
N SER A 34 -2.27 -7.00 -13.95
CA SER A 34 -3.69 -7.28 -13.80
C SER A 34 -3.76 -8.30 -12.68
N VAL A 35 -4.22 -7.86 -11.50
CA VAL A 35 -4.49 -8.79 -10.40
C VAL A 35 -5.37 -9.86 -11.03
N GLN A 36 -4.89 -11.10 -11.03
CA GLN A 36 -5.64 -12.24 -11.51
C GLN A 36 -6.82 -12.42 -10.55
N CYS A 37 -7.89 -11.66 -10.80
CA CYS A 37 -9.16 -11.87 -10.14
C CYS A 37 -9.71 -13.17 -10.73
N LYS A 38 -9.70 -14.25 -9.96
CA LYS A 38 -10.36 -15.50 -10.34
C LYS A 38 -11.82 -15.19 -10.69
N PRO A 39 -12.39 -15.79 -11.74
CA PRO A 39 -13.79 -15.59 -12.09
C PRO A 39 -14.67 -15.90 -10.86
N LEU A 40 -15.55 -14.96 -10.52
CA LEU A 40 -16.36 -15.05 -9.31
C LEU A 40 -17.71 -15.68 -9.64
N GLU A 41 -17.91 -16.89 -9.13
CA GLU A 41 -19.12 -17.66 -9.38
C GLU A 41 -20.00 -17.76 -8.13
N VAL A 42 -21.31 -17.70 -8.34
CA VAL A 42 -22.33 -17.91 -7.31
C VAL A 42 -23.44 -18.75 -7.92
N SER A 43 -23.64 -19.95 -7.36
CA SER A 43 -24.79 -20.78 -7.68
C SER A 43 -26.04 -20.23 -7.01
N VAL A 44 -27.14 -20.19 -7.77
CA VAL A 44 -28.47 -19.81 -7.28
C VAL A 44 -29.20 -21.11 -6.94
N GLY A 45 -29.37 -21.36 -5.65
CA GLY A 45 -30.21 -22.47 -5.16
C GLY A 45 -31.61 -22.00 -4.78
N ASP A 46 -32.31 -22.84 -4.00
CA ASP A 46 -33.72 -22.64 -3.61
C ASP A 46 -33.97 -21.44 -2.68
N LYS A 47 -32.89 -20.82 -2.19
CA LYS A 47 -32.90 -19.73 -1.20
C LYS A 47 -33.18 -18.36 -1.83
N GLY A 48 -33.53 -18.33 -3.12
CA GLY A 48 -33.94 -17.15 -3.87
C GLY A 48 -32.81 -16.33 -4.50
N ILE A 49 -33.13 -15.64 -5.61
CA ILE A 49 -32.20 -14.88 -6.46
C ILE A 49 -31.59 -13.69 -5.71
N GLU A 50 -32.38 -12.96 -4.90
CA GLU A 50 -31.91 -11.79 -4.15
C GLU A 50 -30.76 -12.14 -3.21
N ARG A 51 -30.83 -13.33 -2.60
CA ARG A 51 -29.80 -13.81 -1.69
C ARG A 51 -28.51 -14.14 -2.44
N ALA A 52 -28.61 -14.71 -3.64
CA ALA A 52 -27.47 -14.95 -4.51
C ALA A 52 -26.78 -13.63 -4.93
N ILE A 53 -27.56 -12.61 -5.30
CA ILE A 53 -27.03 -11.27 -5.65
C ILE A 53 -26.28 -10.66 -4.46
N LYS A 54 -26.86 -10.74 -3.26
CA LYS A 54 -26.21 -10.24 -2.03
C LYS A 54 -24.92 -10.99 -1.72
N HIS A 55 -24.91 -12.30 -1.96
CA HIS A 55 -23.73 -13.14 -1.76
C HIS A 55 -22.61 -12.79 -2.76
N LEU A 56 -22.95 -12.59 -4.04
CA LEU A 56 -22.01 -12.15 -5.08
C LEU A 56 -21.38 -10.80 -4.70
N LYS A 57 -22.19 -9.81 -4.33
CA LYS A 57 -21.71 -8.49 -3.91
C LYS A 57 -20.74 -8.59 -2.72
N ARG A 58 -21.00 -9.49 -1.77
CA ARG A 58 -20.13 -9.71 -0.61
C ARG A 58 -18.81 -10.39 -1.00
N LYS A 59 -18.85 -11.42 -1.85
CA LYS A 59 -17.64 -12.07 -2.38
C LYS A 59 -16.77 -11.06 -3.14
N MET A 60 -17.37 -10.23 -4.00
CA MET A 60 -16.65 -9.17 -4.74
C MET A 60 -15.97 -8.15 -3.82
N ALA A 61 -16.62 -7.82 -2.69
CA ALA A 61 -16.04 -6.94 -1.68
C ALA A 61 -14.90 -7.60 -0.90
N GLY A 62 -14.98 -8.92 -0.66
CA GLY A 62 -13.96 -9.72 0.02
C GLY A 62 -12.67 -9.82 -0.80
N GLU A 63 -12.78 -10.17 -2.08
CA GLU A 63 -11.65 -10.19 -3.02
C GLU A 63 -11.06 -8.80 -3.27
N GLY A 64 -11.80 -7.73 -2.92
CA GLY A 64 -11.32 -6.36 -3.05
C GLY A 64 -11.33 -5.84 -4.50
N ILE A 65 -12.00 -6.53 -5.42
CA ILE A 65 -12.10 -6.16 -6.86
C ILE A 65 -12.58 -4.71 -7.01
N LEU A 66 -13.65 -4.34 -6.31
CA LEU A 66 -14.20 -2.98 -6.38
C LEU A 66 -13.23 -1.91 -5.86
N ARG A 67 -12.45 -2.24 -4.83
CA ARG A 67 -11.43 -1.35 -4.27
C ARG A 67 -10.25 -1.20 -5.23
N GLU A 68 -9.89 -2.27 -5.92
CA GLU A 68 -8.83 -2.27 -6.92
C GLU A 68 -9.22 -1.43 -8.14
N LEU A 69 -10.43 -1.61 -8.67
CA LEU A 69 -10.96 -0.79 -9.76
C LEU A 69 -10.93 0.71 -9.39
N LYS A 70 -11.36 1.06 -8.17
CA LYS A 70 -11.32 2.45 -7.69
C LYS A 70 -9.89 3.00 -7.59
N ARG A 71 -8.93 2.17 -7.19
CA ARG A 71 -7.51 2.54 -7.08
C ARG A 71 -6.86 2.74 -8.45
N ARG A 72 -7.31 2.02 -9.47
CA ARG A 72 -6.78 2.09 -10.85
C ARG A 72 -7.40 3.19 -11.70
N ARG A 73 -8.58 3.71 -11.34
CA ARG A 73 -9.31 4.73 -12.13
C ARG A 73 -8.47 5.97 -12.48
N HIS A 74 -7.51 6.35 -11.63
CA HIS A 74 -6.62 7.48 -11.88
C HIS A 74 -5.18 7.13 -11.50
N TYR A 75 -4.22 7.66 -12.26
CA TYR A 75 -2.80 7.48 -11.93
C TYR A 75 -2.49 8.10 -10.56
N MET A 76 -1.78 7.34 -9.74
CA MET A 76 -1.29 7.79 -8.44
C MET A 76 0.22 7.61 -8.40
N LYS A 77 0.93 8.73 -8.13
CA LYS A 77 2.39 8.74 -7.93
C LYS A 77 2.79 7.67 -6.90
N PRO A 78 3.89 6.92 -7.11
CA PRO A 78 4.26 5.77 -6.28
C PRO A 78 4.39 6.10 -4.79
N SER A 79 4.94 7.26 -4.43
CA SER A 79 5.02 7.72 -3.03
C SER A 79 3.63 7.85 -2.39
N VAL A 80 2.66 8.42 -3.10
CA VAL A 80 1.28 8.58 -2.61
C VAL A 80 0.57 7.23 -2.51
N LYS A 81 0.84 6.30 -3.44
CA LYS A 81 0.34 4.92 -3.39
C LYS A 81 0.87 4.19 -2.13
N ARG A 82 2.16 4.32 -1.80
CA ARG A 82 2.76 3.76 -0.57
C ARG A 82 2.12 4.34 0.69
N ARG A 83 1.99 5.66 0.77
CA ARG A 83 1.37 6.35 1.92
C ARG A 83 -0.08 5.90 2.15
N LYS A 84 -0.89 5.81 1.09
CA LYS A 84 -2.27 5.29 1.20
C LYS A 84 -2.31 3.84 1.64
N LYS A 85 -1.44 2.97 1.10
CA LYS A 85 -1.37 1.55 1.49
C LYS A 85 -1.07 1.39 2.99
N MET A 86 -0.09 2.11 3.51
CA MET A 86 0.30 2.06 4.94
C MET A 86 -0.83 2.57 5.85
N SER A 87 -1.41 3.72 5.52
CA SER A 87 -2.54 4.29 6.27
C SER A 87 -3.73 3.33 6.31
N GLU A 88 -4.05 2.69 5.18
CA GLU A 88 -5.18 1.77 5.11
C GLU A 88 -4.93 0.45 5.84
N ALA A 89 -3.69 -0.05 5.85
CA ALA A 89 -3.30 -1.21 6.64
C ALA A 89 -3.43 -0.92 8.15
N ALA A 90 -2.95 0.24 8.61
CA ALA A 90 -3.11 0.68 10.00
C ALA A 90 -4.59 0.81 10.38
N ARG A 91 -5.42 1.39 9.50
CA ARG A 91 -6.88 1.49 9.73
C ARG A 91 -7.54 0.11 9.84
N ARG A 92 -7.16 -0.85 9.00
CA ARG A 92 -7.67 -2.23 9.06
C ARG A 92 -7.26 -2.93 10.35
N ARG A 93 -6.00 -2.78 10.76
CA ARG A 93 -5.46 -3.35 12.00
C ARG A 93 -6.25 -2.86 13.21
N ARG A 94 -6.40 -1.54 13.36
CA ARG A 94 -7.20 -0.93 14.44
C ARG A 94 -8.67 -1.38 14.43
N LYS A 95 -9.27 -1.54 13.24
CA LYS A 95 -10.64 -2.04 13.14
C LYS A 95 -10.75 -3.49 13.59
N ARG A 96 -9.76 -4.33 13.30
CA ARG A 96 -9.71 -5.73 13.73
C ARG A 96 -9.56 -5.84 15.25
N GLU A 97 -8.61 -5.08 15.82
CA GLU A 97 -8.37 -5.00 17.27
C GLU A 97 -9.63 -4.56 18.05
N LYS A 98 -10.47 -3.68 17.46
CA LYS A 98 -11.75 -3.27 18.08
C LYS A 98 -12.87 -4.30 17.98
N ILE A 99 -12.83 -5.18 17.00
CA ILE A 99 -13.92 -6.15 16.73
C ILE A 99 -13.68 -7.46 17.47
N ILE A 100 -12.42 -7.84 17.67
CA ILE A 100 -12.05 -9.07 18.38
C ILE A 100 -11.50 -8.67 19.75
N PRO A 101 -12.28 -8.78 20.84
CA PRO A 101 -11.72 -8.60 22.17
C PRO A 101 -10.76 -9.76 22.48
N GLY A 102 -9.49 -9.45 22.79
CA GLY A 102 -8.52 -10.42 23.32
C GLY A 102 -7.56 -11.07 22.32
N VAL A 103 -7.21 -10.40 21.22
CA VAL A 103 -6.00 -10.69 20.41
C VAL A 103 -5.02 -9.54 20.52
#